data_AF-X1R701-F1
#
_entry.id   AF-X1R701-F1
#
_cell.length_a   1.000
_cell.length_b   1.000
_cell.length_c   1.000
_cell.angle_alpha   90.00
_cell.angle_beta   90.00
_cell.angle_gamma   90.00
#
_symmetry.space_group_name_H-M   'P 1'
#
loop_
_entity.id
_entity.type
_entity.pdbx_description
1 polymer ?
#
loop_
_entity_poly.entity_id
_entity_poly.type
_entity_poly.pdbx_seq_one_letter_code
_entity_poly.pdbx_strand_id
1 'polypeptide(L)'
;MANPNAGYLNMELLRFTTAGSVDDGKSTLIGRLLYDSKAIFEDQMQAIEDASERRGENEVNLALLTDGLRAEREQGITIDVAYRYFATPKRKFI
;
A
#
# COMPACT_ATOMS: atom_id res chain seq x y z
N MET A 1 -23.57 1.63 28.53
CA MET A 1 -22.19 1.56 28.02
C MET A 1 -22.24 1.81 26.52
N ALA A 2 -21.59 2.86 26.01
CA ALA A 2 -21.56 3.13 24.57
C ALA A 2 -20.75 2.04 23.87
N ASN A 3 -21.27 1.46 22.78
CA ASN A 3 -20.59 0.44 22.00
C ASN A 3 -19.38 1.06 21.28
N PRO A 4 -18.13 0.73 21.63
CA PRO A 4 -16.95 1.32 20.98
C PRO A 4 -16.86 1.02 19.48
N ASN A 5 -17.57 -0.02 19.00
CA ASN A 5 -17.63 -0.35 17.56
C ASN A 5 -18.60 0.52 16.75
N ALA A 6 -19.45 1.33 17.39
CA ALA A 6 -20.37 2.21 16.67
C ALA A 6 -19.63 3.26 15.82
N GLY A 7 -18.47 3.74 16.29
CA GLY A 7 -17.62 4.66 15.53
C GLY A 7 -17.06 4.03 14.26
N TYR A 8 -16.62 2.76 14.32
CA TYR A 8 -16.00 2.08 13.18
C TYR A 8 -17.00 1.76 12.06
N LEU A 9 -18.24 1.42 12.41
CA LEU A 9 -19.31 1.17 11.44
C LEU A 9 -19.78 2.45 10.74
N ASN A 10 -19.70 3.60 11.42
CA ASN A 10 -20.12 4.90 10.90
C ASN A 10 -19.01 5.71 10.21
N MET A 11 -17.77 5.20 10.17
CA MET A 11 -16.67 5.90 9.50
C MET A 11 -16.90 5.99 7.99
N GLU A 12 -16.92 7.23 7.48
CA GLU A 12 -17.02 7.50 6.04
C GLU A 12 -15.81 6.97 5.28
N LEU A 13 -16.09 6.31 4.16
CA LEU A 13 -15.08 5.86 3.21
C LEU A 13 -14.63 7.03 2.33
N LEU A 14 -13.36 7.42 2.44
CA LEU A 14 -12.73 8.32 1.48
C LEU A 14 -12.17 7.51 0.32
N ARG A 15 -12.50 7.91 -0.91
CA ARG A 15 -11.94 7.34 -2.13
C ARG A 15 -10.89 8.30 -2.67
N PHE A 16 -9.66 7.85 -2.87
CA PHE A 16 -8.64 8.66 -3.53
C PHE A 16 -7.83 7.84 -4.52
N THR A 17 -7.11 8.53 -5.38
CA THR A 17 -6.19 7.92 -6.33
C THR A 17 -4.94 8.80 -6.43
N THR A 18 -3.80 8.18 -6.69
CA THR A 18 -2.54 8.86 -6.98
C THR A 18 -2.33 8.94 -8.48
N ALA A 19 -2.07 10.12 -9.01
CA ALA A 19 -1.76 10.36 -10.42
C ALA A 19 -0.52 11.26 -10.54
N GLY A 20 0.24 11.11 -11.63
CA GLY A 20 1.53 11.77 -11.83
C GLY A 20 2.40 11.02 -12.83
N SER A 21 3.55 11.60 -13.19
CA SER A 21 4.54 11.07 -14.14
C SER A 21 5.12 9.73 -13.69
N VAL A 22 5.72 8.99 -14.63
CA VAL A 22 6.65 7.89 -14.30
C VAL A 22 7.73 8.44 -13.35
N ASP A 23 8.11 7.65 -12.35
CA ASP A 23 9.09 7.97 -11.31
C ASP A 23 8.69 9.01 -10.24
N ASP A 24 7.46 9.54 -10.26
CA ASP A 24 6.96 10.44 -9.20
C ASP A 24 6.68 9.73 -7.84
N GLY A 25 7.07 8.46 -7.68
CA GLY A 25 6.96 7.74 -6.41
C GLY A 25 5.53 7.42 -5.96
N LYS A 26 4.54 7.45 -6.86
CA LYS A 26 3.11 7.19 -6.56
C LYS A 26 2.88 5.86 -5.83
N SER A 27 3.44 4.78 -6.39
CA SER A 27 3.32 3.41 -5.87
C SER A 27 4.03 3.27 -4.53
N THR A 28 5.19 3.93 -4.38
CA THR A 28 5.92 4.04 -3.11
C THR A 28 5.08 4.75 -2.04
N LEU A 29 4.39 5.84 -2.38
CA LEU A 29 3.52 6.56 -1.45
C LEU A 29 2.35 5.68 -0.98
N ILE A 30 1.66 4.98 -1.90
CA ILE A 30 0.60 4.05 -1.52
C ILE A 30 1.15 2.93 -0.64
N GLY A 31 2.29 2.34 -1.00
CA GLY A 31 2.97 1.33 -0.19
C GLY A 31 3.30 1.83 1.22
N ARG A 32 3.74 3.09 1.35
CA ARG A 32 3.99 3.72 2.64
C ARG A 32 2.74 3.90 3.48
N LEU A 33 1.62 4.32 2.88
CA LEU A 33 0.34 4.43 3.59
C LEU A 33 -0.14 3.07 4.10
N LEU A 34 0.03 2.01 3.30
CA LEU A 34 -0.30 0.64 3.73
C LEU A 34 0.58 0.17 4.89
N TYR A 35 1.87 0.48 4.85
CA TYR A 35 2.82 0.16 5.92
C TYR A 35 2.49 0.90 7.21
N ASP A 36 2.33 2.22 7.16
CA ASP A 36 2.08 3.05 8.34
C ASP A 36 0.69 2.79 8.96
N SER A 37 -0.29 2.37 8.15
CA SER A 37 -1.61 1.96 8.64
C SER A 37 -1.63 0.57 9.27
N LYS A 38 -0.51 -0.16 9.28
CA LYS A 38 -0.41 -1.55 9.73
C LYS A 38 -1.41 -2.47 9.01
N ALA A 39 -1.69 -2.16 7.75
CA ALA A 39 -2.59 -2.93 6.90
C ALA A 39 -1.90 -4.12 6.21
N ILE A 40 -0.59 -4.27 6.41
CA ILE A 40 0.26 -5.29 5.79
C ILE A 40 0.58 -6.37 6.83
N PHE A 41 0.46 -7.64 6.43
CA PHE A 41 0.86 -8.77 7.27
C PHE A 41 2.38 -8.95 7.26
N GLU A 42 2.92 -9.51 8.34
CA GLU A 42 4.38 -9.72 8.50
C GLU A 42 4.99 -10.58 7.39
N ASP A 43 4.26 -11.59 6.90
CA ASP A 43 4.70 -12.45 5.80
C ASP A 43 4.82 -11.68 4.48
N GLN A 44 3.89 -10.76 4.21
CA GLN A 44 3.97 -9.86 3.06
C GLN A 44 5.13 -8.89 3.19
N MET A 45 5.38 -8.37 4.40
CA MET A 45 6.52 -7.49 4.66
C MET A 45 7.84 -8.22 4.42
N GLN A 46 7.99 -9.43 4.95
CA GLN A 46 9.18 -10.25 4.72
C GLN A 46 9.38 -10.56 3.22
N ALA A 47 8.29 -10.85 2.50
CA ALA A 47 8.37 -11.15 1.07
C ALA A 47 8.88 -9.97 0.24
N ILE A 48 8.54 -8.73 0.60
CA ILE A 48 9.05 -7.54 -0.11
C ILE A 48 10.47 -7.18 0.33
N GLU A 49 10.84 -7.41 1.60
CA GLU A 49 12.22 -7.24 2.10
C GLU A 49 13.18 -8.14 1.32
N ASP A 50 12.89 -9.44 1.27
CA ASP A 50 13.64 -10.42 0.50
C ASP A 50 13.74 -10.05 -0.98
N ALA A 51 12.65 -9.51 -1.55
CA ALA A 51 12.61 -9.13 -2.95
C ALA A 51 13.47 -7.89 -3.24
N SER A 52 13.50 -6.92 -2.34
CA SER A 52 14.38 -5.75 -2.41
C SER A 52 15.85 -6.12 -2.25
N GLU A 53 16.17 -6.98 -1.30
CA GLU A 53 17.55 -7.48 -1.12
C GLU A 53 18.05 -8.21 -2.37
N ARG A 54 17.22 -9.08 -2.98
CA ARG A 54 17.57 -9.77 -4.24
C ARG A 54 17.78 -8.81 -5.41
N ARG A 55 17.20 -7.62 -5.37
CA ARG A 55 17.41 -6.54 -6.36
C ARG A 55 18.64 -5.69 -6.05
N GLY A 56 19.29 -5.89 -4.90
CA GLY A 56 20.42 -5.07 -4.44
C GLY A 56 20.01 -3.69 -3.96
N GLU A 57 18.76 -3.50 -3.54
CA GLU A 57 18.28 -2.25 -2.96
C GLU A 57 18.70 -2.15 -1.48
N ASN A 58 19.10 -0.96 -1.03
CA ASN A 58 19.53 -0.72 0.36
C ASN A 58 18.34 -0.52 1.32
N GLU A 59 17.16 -0.22 0.78
CA GLU A 59 15.93 0.02 1.52
C GLU A 59 14.81 -0.83 0.95
N VAL A 60 13.81 -1.12 1.78
CA VAL A 60 12.63 -1.88 1.35
C VAL A 60 11.83 -1.05 0.34
N ASN A 61 11.66 -1.60 -0.85
CA ASN A 61 10.89 -1.00 -1.91
C ASN A 61 9.40 -1.27 -1.73
N LEU A 62 8.74 -0.33 -1.08
CA LEU A 62 7.31 -0.39 -0.77
C LEU A 62 6.40 -0.39 -2.02
N ALA A 63 6.90 0.01 -3.20
CA ALA A 63 6.13 -0.11 -4.44
C ALA A 63 5.82 -1.57 -4.81
N LEU A 64 6.63 -2.53 -4.32
CA LEU A 64 6.38 -3.97 -4.51
C LEU A 64 5.08 -4.45 -3.87
N LEU A 65 4.52 -3.69 -2.92
CA LEU A 65 3.22 -3.98 -2.31
C LEU A 65 2.06 -3.73 -3.27
N THR A 66 2.22 -2.78 -4.19
CA THR A 66 1.17 -2.38 -5.14
C THR A 66 1.29 -3.10 -6.47
N ASP A 67 2.48 -3.57 -6.83
CA ASP A 67 2.74 -4.26 -8.11
C ASP A 67 2.21 -5.70 -8.09
N GLY A 68 1.08 -5.89 -8.77
CA GLY A 68 0.37 -7.16 -8.88
C GLY A 68 0.89 -8.04 -10.01
N LEU A 69 1.47 -7.45 -11.05
CA LEU A 69 1.94 -8.18 -12.23
C LEU A 69 3.45 -8.39 -12.18
N ARG A 70 3.90 -9.54 -12.70
CA ARG A 70 5.33 -9.81 -12.88
C ARG A 70 6.00 -8.78 -13.79
N ALA A 71 5.30 -8.35 -14.84
CA ALA A 71 5.80 -7.33 -15.77
C ALA A 71 6.02 -5.96 -15.08
N GLU A 72 5.13 -5.56 -14.16
CA GLU A 72 5.31 -4.34 -13.34
C GLU A 72 6.61 -4.41 -12.54
N ARG A 73 6.83 -5.55 -11.88
CA ARG A 73 8.02 -5.80 -11.07
C ARG A 73 9.31 -5.81 -11.88
N GLU A 74 9.29 -6.34 -13.10
CA GLU A 74 10.46 -6.41 -13.99
C GLU A 74 10.80 -5.05 -14.61
N GLN A 75 9.79 -4.23 -14.90
CA GLN A 75 9.96 -2.93 -15.56
C GLN A 75 10.01 -1.74 -14.59
N GLY A 76 9.60 -1.92 -13.33
CA GLY A 76 9.52 -0.85 -12.34
C GLY A 76 8.40 0.16 -12.62
N ILE A 77 7.32 -0.26 -13.28
CA ILE A 77 6.17 0.59 -13.60
C ILE A 77 4.86 -0.04 -13.10
N THR A 78 3.84 0.78 -12.91
CA THR A 78 2.47 0.31 -12.64
C THR A 78 1.67 0.29 -13.93
N ILE A 79 1.17 -0.89 -14.29
CA ILE A 79 0.44 -1.19 -15.52
C ILE A 79 -1.06 -1.29 -15.23
N ASP A 80 -1.45 -1.91 -14.11
CA ASP A 80 -2.85 -2.13 -13.76
C ASP A 80 -3.28 -1.29 -12.56
N VAL A 81 -4.59 -1.07 -12.45
CA VAL A 81 -5.20 -0.34 -11.34
C VAL A 81 -5.57 -1.33 -10.24
N ALA A 82 -4.89 -1.22 -9.10
CA ALA A 82 -5.23 -1.98 -7.90
C ALA A 82 -6.00 -1.11 -6.88
N TYR A 83 -7.06 -1.66 -6.31
CA TYR A 83 -7.76 -1.05 -5.17
C TYR A 83 -7.23 -1.66 -3.86
N ARG A 84 -6.82 -0.81 -2.92
CA ARG A 84 -6.32 -1.25 -1.62
C ARG A 84 -7.03 -0.52 -0.49
N TYR A 85 -7.74 -1.29 0.32
CA TYR A 85 -8.37 -0.78 1.52
C TYR A 85 -7.34 -0.60 2.63
N PHE A 86 -7.38 0.55 3.29
CA PHE A 86 -6.70 0.75 4.57
C PHE A 86 -7.52 1.65 5.47
N ALA A 87 -7.17 1.67 6.75
CA ALA A 87 -7.85 2.50 7.73
C ALA A 87 -6.86 3.12 8.70
N THR A 88 -7.23 4.29 9.18
CA THR A 88 -6.65 4.88 10.40
C THR A 88 -7.69 4.75 11.52
N PRO A 89 -7.33 5.07 12.78
CA PRO A 89 -8.32 5.11 13.85
C PRO A 89 -9.49 6.07 13.61
N LYS A 90 -9.35 7.04 12.68
CA LYS A 90 -10.33 8.10 12.42
C LYS A 90 -11.11 7.97 11.11
N ARG A 91 -10.58 7.25 10.11
CA ARG A 91 -11.21 7.16 8.77
C ARG A 91 -10.78 5.92 7.99
N LYS A 92 -11.67 5.44 7.11
CA LYS A 92 -11.42 4.37 6.13
C LYS A 92 -11.09 4.96 4.76
N PHE A 93 -10.24 4.26 4.03
CA PHE A 93 -9.74 4.69 2.73
C PHE A 93 -9.80 3.55 1.70
N ILE A 94 -9.93 3.94 0.43
CA ILE A 94 -9.71 3.12 -0.76
C ILE A 94 -9.11 3.97 -1.87
#